data_AF-A0A4W6D8R4-F1
#
_entry.id   AF-A0A4W6D8R4-F1
#
_cell.length_a   1.000
_cell.length_b   1.000
_cell.length_c   1.000
_cell.angle_alpha   90.00
_cell.angle_beta   90.00
_cell.angle_gamma   90.00
#
_symmetry.space_group_name_H-M   'P 1'
#
loop_
_entity.id
_entity.type
_entity.pdbx_description
1 polymer ?
#
loop_
_entity_poly.entity_id
_entity_poly.type
_entity_poly.pdbx_seq_one_letter_code
_entity_poly.pdbx_strand_id
1 'polypeptide(L)'
;MEAVLKNLASTAELLAAAAQTGVVEHWDKQTLSRAFHWAQYCEHLFSRFHDNPPHQLLVGLLNNPNLPTSVMKILFDSSPVDTQHNSSAVGADAEVQGVMLMERLGAVMSQDSEACRAEHFLDSVLQGCEGEAKHFCLVIAAALLTMENAAAETASQDFLLEWLQKKHSVLEHMCSALPTALLMDLAKEHVKFRDAYCDVLKNWASDMEYSINDGEWVQTSTNPTVSFQKLTEHFLALFEACPSLRDDVEKELNALKISDGDFDVRGLSVWGDLLSALNK
;
A
#
# COMPACT_ATOMS: atom_id res chain seq x y z
N MET A 1 9.45 3.13 17.47
CA MET A 1 10.62 4.01 17.81
C MET A 1 11.66 3.31 18.67
N GLU A 2 11.31 2.63 19.77
CA GLU A 2 12.28 1.86 20.58
C GLU A 2 13.05 0.82 19.78
N ALA A 3 12.40 0.10 18.85
CA ALA A 3 13.07 -0.86 17.97
C ALA A 3 14.15 -0.21 17.09
N VAL A 4 13.88 0.99 16.56
CA VAL A 4 14.85 1.74 15.75
C VAL A 4 16.03 2.20 16.59
N LEU A 5 15.77 2.73 17.80
CA LEU A 5 16.83 3.13 18.73
C LEU A 5 17.65 1.94 19.21
N LYS A 6 17.01 0.80 19.46
CA LYS A 6 17.66 -0.47 19.83
C LYS A 6 18.52 -1.02 18.69
N ASN A 7 18.04 -0.95 17.44
CA ASN A 7 18.81 -1.35 16.27
C ASN A 7 20.01 -0.42 16.04
N LEU A 8 19.83 0.89 16.24
CA LEU A 8 20.92 1.87 16.14
C LEU A 8 22.00 1.62 17.22
N ALA A 9 21.58 1.38 18.46
CA ALA A 9 22.46 1.04 19.57
C ALA A 9 23.21 -0.28 19.32
N SER A 10 22.49 -1.32 18.86
CA SER A 10 23.09 -2.62 18.51
C SER A 10 24.11 -2.50 17.37
N THR A 11 23.87 -1.60 16.41
CA THR A 11 24.80 -1.31 15.31
C THR A 11 26.05 -0.59 15.81
N ALA A 12 25.91 0.37 16.73
CA ALA A 12 27.04 1.05 17.35
C ALA A 12 27.90 0.09 18.19
N GLU A 13 27.28 -0.81 18.94
CA GLU A 13 27.97 -1.87 19.69
C GLU A 13 28.72 -2.85 18.78
N LEU A 14 28.10 -3.26 17.67
CA LEU A 14 28.74 -4.10 16.65
C LEU A 14 29.97 -3.43 16.04
N LEU A 15 29.91 -2.14 15.73
CA LEU A 15 31.05 -1.38 15.22
C LEU A 15 32.16 -1.23 16.28
N ALA A 16 31.79 -0.99 17.54
CA ALA A 16 32.74 -0.92 18.65
C ALA A 16 33.44 -2.27 18.92
N ALA A 17 32.71 -3.38 18.76
CA ALA A 17 33.27 -4.73 18.86
C ALA A 17 34.15 -5.08 17.63
N ALA A 18 33.76 -4.66 16.42
CA ALA A 18 34.56 -4.82 15.21
C ALA A 18 35.89 -4.05 15.30
N ALA A 19 35.89 -2.87 15.91
CA ALA A 19 37.10 -2.09 16.15
C ALA A 19 38.10 -2.78 17.10
N GLN A 20 37.62 -3.64 18.00
CA GLN A 20 38.45 -4.37 18.96
C GLN A 20 39.00 -5.70 18.42
N THR A 21 38.51 -6.16 17.26
CA THR A 21 38.82 -7.49 16.71
C THR A 21 39.78 -7.45 15.52
N GLY A 22 40.39 -6.30 15.21
CA GLY A 22 41.35 -6.14 14.11
C GLY A 22 40.73 -6.21 12.70
N VAL A 23 39.42 -6.43 12.60
CA VAL A 23 38.68 -6.51 11.34
C VAL A 23 38.74 -5.18 10.58
N VAL A 24 38.80 -4.06 11.32
CA VAL A 24 38.91 -2.71 10.76
C VAL A 24 40.26 -2.44 10.10
N GLU A 25 41.31 -3.21 10.40
CA GLU A 25 42.64 -3.04 9.78
C GLU A 25 42.64 -3.38 8.28
N HIS A 26 41.67 -4.17 7.83
CA HIS A 26 41.52 -4.59 6.44
C HIS A 26 40.61 -3.68 5.63
N TRP A 27 40.08 -2.62 6.25
CA TRP A 27 39.17 -1.71 5.57
C TRP A 27 39.95 -0.79 4.64
N ASP A 28 39.52 -0.71 3.39
CA ASP A 28 40.03 0.27 2.48
C ASP A 28 39.61 1.69 2.91
N LYS A 29 40.33 2.70 2.39
CA LYS A 29 40.14 4.10 2.75
C LYS A 29 38.71 4.60 2.50
N GLN A 30 38.02 4.07 1.50
CA GLN A 30 36.66 4.47 1.15
C GLN A 30 35.66 3.87 2.14
N THR A 31 35.85 2.62 2.55
CA THR A 31 35.05 1.95 3.58
C THR A 31 35.19 2.63 4.94
N LEU A 32 36.42 2.98 5.34
CA LEU A 32 36.70 3.77 6.54
C LEU A 32 36.01 5.14 6.50
N SER A 33 36.14 5.87 5.38
CA SER A 33 35.49 7.18 5.20
C SER A 33 33.97 7.09 5.30
N ARG A 34 33.35 6.08 4.69
CA ARG A 34 31.91 5.84 4.81
C ARG A 34 31.51 5.55 6.25
N ALA A 35 32.25 4.69 6.96
CA ALA A 35 31.96 4.36 8.35
C ALA A 35 32.02 5.59 9.27
N PHE A 36 33.00 6.49 9.08
CA PHE A 36 33.07 7.76 9.83
C PHE A 36 31.93 8.72 9.49
N HIS A 37 31.54 8.84 8.22
CA HIS A 37 30.35 9.61 7.85
C HIS A 37 29.07 9.03 8.49
N TRP A 38 28.96 7.70 8.56
CA TRP A 38 27.86 7.04 9.26
C TRP A 38 27.90 7.29 10.76
N ALA A 39 29.06 7.21 11.40
CA ALA A 39 29.21 7.48 12.83
C ALA A 39 28.84 8.93 13.17
N GLN A 40 29.32 9.90 12.39
CA GLN A 40 28.97 11.32 12.56
C GLN A 40 27.47 11.56 12.31
N TYR A 41 26.91 10.90 11.30
CA TYR A 41 25.48 10.97 11.05
C TYR A 41 24.67 10.40 12.23
N CYS A 42 25.05 9.23 12.74
CA CYS A 42 24.42 8.61 13.91
C CYS A 42 24.56 9.46 15.18
N GLU A 43 25.70 10.13 15.39
CA GLU A 43 25.93 11.02 16.53
C GLU A 43 25.11 12.31 16.41
N HIS A 44 25.00 12.86 15.19
CA HIS A 44 24.18 14.04 14.91
C HIS A 44 22.70 13.73 15.04
N LEU A 45 22.29 12.55 14.57
CA LEU A 45 20.99 11.98 14.78
C LEU A 45 20.72 11.82 16.28
N PHE A 46 21.56 11.08 17.03
CA PHE A 46 21.42 10.86 18.48
C PHE A 46 21.31 12.17 19.28
N SER A 47 22.16 13.16 19.00
CA SER A 47 22.10 14.47 19.67
C SER A 47 20.80 15.22 19.37
N ARG A 48 20.30 15.12 18.14
CA ARG A 48 19.03 15.73 17.72
C ARG A 48 17.80 14.97 18.24
N PHE A 49 17.97 13.67 18.50
CA PHE A 49 16.97 12.73 19.00
C PHE A 49 16.77 12.77 20.52
N HIS A 50 17.74 13.28 21.28
CA HIS A 50 17.62 13.43 22.73
C HIS A 50 16.68 14.58 23.12
N ASP A 51 16.51 15.57 22.23
CA ASP A 51 15.81 16.82 22.53
C ASP A 51 14.48 17.02 21.77
N ASN A 52 14.06 16.11 20.86
CA ASN A 52 12.87 16.29 20.01
C ASN A 52 11.86 15.14 20.06
N PRO A 53 10.56 15.42 19.84
CA PRO A 53 9.52 14.40 19.84
C PRO A 53 9.58 13.46 18.61
N PRO A 54 9.05 12.22 18.73
CA PRO A 54 9.15 11.13 17.76
C PRO A 54 8.81 11.43 16.29
N HIS A 55 7.84 12.31 16.05
CA HIS A 55 7.30 12.55 14.70
C HIS A 55 8.22 13.45 13.85
N GLN A 56 8.87 14.45 14.44
CA GLN A 56 9.85 15.31 13.74
C GLN A 56 11.16 14.56 13.41
N LEU A 57 11.38 13.47 14.13
CA LEU A 57 12.51 12.56 14.07
C LEU A 57 12.53 11.75 12.76
N LEU A 58 11.35 11.29 12.33
CA LEU A 58 11.13 10.58 11.08
C LEU A 58 11.21 11.52 9.87
N VAL A 59 10.54 12.68 9.96
CA VAL A 59 10.59 13.74 8.92
C VAL A 59 12.03 14.20 8.66
N GLY A 60 12.87 14.29 9.68
CA GLY A 60 14.28 14.67 9.55
C GLY A 60 15.18 13.61 8.87
N LEU A 61 14.90 12.32 9.09
CA LEU A 61 15.61 11.22 8.41
C LEU A 61 15.25 11.17 6.92
N LEU A 62 14.01 11.50 6.57
CA LEU A 62 13.45 11.38 5.21
C LEU A 62 13.79 12.55 4.29
N ASN A 63 13.96 13.73 4.87
CA ASN A 63 14.50 14.89 4.16
C ASN A 63 15.99 14.75 3.79
N ASN A 64 16.62 13.60 4.09
CA ASN A 64 17.97 13.31 3.62
C ASN A 64 17.91 12.74 2.18
N PRO A 65 18.35 13.48 1.15
CA PRO A 65 18.35 12.99 -0.23
C PRO A 65 19.27 11.78 -0.42
N ASN A 66 20.26 11.60 0.46
CA ASN A 66 21.25 10.53 0.42
C ASN A 66 20.87 9.31 1.28
N LEU A 67 19.65 9.26 1.83
CA LEU A 67 19.21 8.09 2.59
C LEU A 67 19.22 6.85 1.68
N PRO A 68 20.02 5.81 2.01
CA PRO A 68 20.08 4.62 1.18
C PRO A 68 18.75 3.85 1.20
N THR A 69 18.38 3.27 0.06
CA THR A 69 17.19 2.41 -0.09
C THR A 69 17.14 1.30 0.96
N SER A 70 18.30 0.78 1.39
CA SER A 70 18.41 -0.25 2.42
C SER A 70 17.91 0.20 3.80
N VAL A 71 18.04 1.49 4.14
CA VAL A 71 17.53 2.04 5.41
C VAL A 71 16.03 2.29 5.30
N MET A 72 15.56 2.74 4.13
CA MET A 72 14.13 2.82 3.85
C MET A 72 13.47 1.44 3.95
N LYS A 73 14.10 0.39 3.40
CA LYS A 73 13.63 -0.98 3.49
C LYS A 73 13.40 -1.41 4.95
N ILE A 74 14.33 -1.10 5.86
CA ILE A 74 14.19 -1.42 7.29
C ILE A 74 13.02 -0.64 7.94
N LEU A 75 12.75 0.59 7.50
CA LEU A 75 11.63 1.39 8.02
C LEU A 75 10.26 0.85 7.59
N PHE A 76 10.17 0.25 6.40
CA PHE A 76 8.94 -0.36 5.86
C PHE A 76 8.80 -1.87 6.11
N ASP A 77 9.88 -2.57 6.51
CA ASP A 77 9.88 -3.99 6.93
C ASP A 77 9.50 -4.18 8.42
N SER A 78 9.19 -3.10 9.14
CA SER A 78 8.95 -3.17 10.59
C SER A 78 7.53 -3.65 10.89
N SER A 79 7.34 -4.96 10.99
CA SER A 79 6.12 -5.59 11.53
C SER A 79 5.61 -4.89 12.82
N PRO A 80 4.28 -4.73 13.00
CA PRO A 80 3.73 -4.02 14.14
C PRO A 80 4.01 -4.79 15.44
N VAL A 81 4.65 -4.12 16.40
CA VAL A 81 4.61 -4.54 17.81
C VAL A 81 3.22 -4.21 18.33
N ASP A 82 2.47 -5.25 18.68
CA ASP A 82 1.12 -5.16 19.28
C ASP A 82 1.09 -4.11 20.39
N THR A 83 0.62 -2.90 20.04
CA THR A 83 0.38 -1.84 21.00
C THR A 83 -1.07 -1.42 20.84
N GLN A 84 -1.91 -2.06 21.63
CA GLN A 84 -3.34 -1.87 21.67
C GLN A 84 -3.64 -0.53 22.37
N HIS A 85 -3.78 0.56 21.61
CA HIS A 85 -4.63 1.70 22.01
C HIS A 85 -4.89 2.71 20.87
N ASN A 86 -6.18 2.99 20.65
CA ASN A 86 -6.83 4.03 19.83
C ASN A 86 -6.81 3.81 18.30
N SER A 87 -7.87 3.17 17.82
CA SER A 87 -7.99 2.59 16.47
C SER A 87 -8.30 3.63 15.38
N SER A 88 -7.25 4.09 14.70
CA SER A 88 -7.34 4.28 13.25
C SER A 88 -7.45 2.90 12.59
N ALA A 89 -8.34 2.75 11.60
CA ALA A 89 -8.50 1.51 10.85
C ALA A 89 -7.25 1.12 10.02
N VAL A 90 -6.37 2.10 9.77
CA VAL A 90 -5.12 1.95 9.01
C VAL A 90 -3.95 1.54 9.92
N GLY A 91 -4.02 1.86 11.21
CA GLY A 91 -2.94 1.63 12.17
C GLY A 91 -1.88 2.74 12.13
N ALA A 92 -1.49 3.25 13.30
CA ALA A 92 -0.63 4.44 13.41
C ALA A 92 0.74 4.30 12.71
N ASP A 93 1.27 3.09 12.62
CA ASP A 93 2.54 2.82 11.92
C ASP A 93 2.41 3.00 10.40
N ALA A 94 1.34 2.44 9.81
CA ALA A 94 1.05 2.58 8.38
C ALA A 94 0.69 4.03 8.00
N GLU A 95 0.04 4.78 8.89
CA GLU A 95 -0.19 6.22 8.71
C GLU A 95 1.11 7.01 8.60
N VAL A 96 2.02 6.80 9.55
CA VAL A 96 3.33 7.44 9.52
C VAL A 96 4.06 7.04 8.23
N GLN A 97 4.19 5.75 7.94
CA GLN A 97 4.83 5.25 6.74
C GLN A 97 4.17 5.78 5.45
N GLY A 98 2.85 5.98 5.43
CA GLY A 98 2.12 6.56 4.32
C GLY A 98 2.53 8.00 4.06
N VAL A 99 2.62 8.83 5.11
CA VAL A 99 3.16 10.20 5.02
C VAL A 99 4.59 10.18 4.49
N MET A 100 5.44 9.29 5.02
CA MET A 100 6.84 9.16 4.62
C MET A 100 6.98 8.80 3.14
N LEU A 101 6.11 7.91 2.65
CA LEU A 101 6.05 7.52 1.24
C LEU A 101 5.70 8.72 0.37
N MET A 102 4.70 9.51 0.77
CA MET A 102 4.22 10.68 0.01
C MET A 102 5.25 11.81 -0.05
N GLU A 103 5.88 12.16 1.09
CA GLU A 103 6.96 13.15 1.12
C GLU A 103 8.11 12.74 0.20
N ARG A 104 8.51 11.46 0.26
CA ARG A 104 9.61 10.95 -0.57
C ARG A 104 9.25 10.92 -2.04
N LEU A 105 8.02 10.51 -2.37
CA LEU A 105 7.50 10.51 -3.72
C LEU A 105 7.52 11.93 -4.30
N GLY A 106 7.02 12.92 -3.55
CA GLY A 106 7.07 14.33 -3.93
C GLY A 106 8.49 14.84 -4.16
N ALA A 107 9.45 14.47 -3.31
CA ALA A 107 10.86 14.83 -3.46
C ALA A 107 11.53 14.20 -4.70
N VAL A 108 11.13 12.97 -5.07
CA VAL A 108 11.61 12.29 -6.29
C VAL A 108 10.99 12.92 -7.53
N MET A 109 9.71 13.28 -7.47
CA MET A 109 8.99 13.95 -8.55
C MET A 109 9.44 15.40 -8.78
N SER A 110 10.06 16.06 -7.78
CA SER A 110 10.57 17.43 -7.91
C SER A 110 11.92 17.54 -8.65
N GLN A 111 12.45 16.45 -9.23
CA GLN A 111 13.73 16.40 -9.95
C GLN A 111 13.50 16.14 -11.45
N ASP A 112 14.34 16.69 -12.34
CA ASP A 112 14.25 16.76 -13.84
C ASP A 112 13.99 15.45 -14.64
N SER A 113 13.65 14.33 -14.00
CA SER A 113 13.31 13.02 -14.59
C SER A 113 12.20 12.35 -13.76
N GLU A 114 11.03 12.99 -13.74
CA GLU A 114 9.99 12.83 -12.70
C GLU A 114 9.34 11.44 -12.68
N ALA A 115 8.79 10.96 -13.79
CA ALA A 115 7.93 9.78 -13.80
C ALA A 115 8.68 8.44 -13.69
N CYS A 116 9.76 8.26 -14.47
CA CYS A 116 10.48 6.99 -14.53
C CYS A 116 11.21 6.66 -13.22
N ARG A 117 11.70 7.69 -12.51
CA ARG A 117 12.38 7.53 -11.22
C ARG A 117 11.39 7.29 -10.08
N ALA A 118 10.23 7.95 -10.11
CA ALA A 118 9.15 7.72 -9.17
C ALA A 118 8.57 6.31 -9.30
N GLU A 119 8.36 5.83 -10.53
CA GLU A 119 7.93 4.44 -10.80
C GLU A 119 8.98 3.43 -10.33
N HIS A 120 10.26 3.63 -10.68
CA HIS A 120 11.34 2.77 -10.19
C HIS A 120 11.45 2.77 -8.65
N PHE A 121 11.20 3.92 -8.01
CA PHE A 121 11.17 4.05 -6.56
C PHE A 121 10.06 3.17 -5.96
N LEU A 122 8.82 3.30 -6.42
CA LEU A 122 7.69 2.49 -5.93
C LEU A 122 7.91 1.00 -6.19
N ASP A 123 8.43 0.63 -7.35
CA ASP A 123 8.78 -0.76 -7.67
C ASP A 123 9.85 -1.32 -6.72
N SER A 124 10.85 -0.49 -6.37
CA SER A 124 11.89 -0.88 -5.40
C SER A 124 11.33 -1.07 -3.99
N VAL A 125 10.37 -0.24 -3.58
CA VAL A 125 9.70 -0.38 -2.28
C VAL A 125 8.85 -1.65 -2.26
N LEU A 126 8.06 -1.89 -3.31
CA LEU A 126 7.25 -3.10 -3.45
C LEU A 126 8.10 -4.38 -3.39
N GLN A 127 9.23 -4.42 -4.11
CA GLN A 127 10.18 -5.54 -4.06
C GLN A 127 10.85 -5.67 -2.67
N GLY A 128 11.03 -4.54 -1.98
CA GLY A 128 11.49 -4.50 -0.60
C GLY A 128 10.60 -5.31 0.33
N CYS A 129 9.29 -5.19 0.17
CA CYS A 129 8.25 -5.75 1.03
C CYS A 129 7.84 -7.19 0.70
N GLU A 130 8.67 -7.98 -0.01
CA GLU A 130 8.41 -9.39 -0.30
C GLU A 130 8.24 -10.21 1.00
N GLY A 131 6.99 -10.44 1.41
CA GLY A 131 6.61 -11.12 2.66
C GLY A 131 5.54 -10.39 3.47
N GLU A 132 5.38 -9.07 3.28
CA GLU A 132 4.42 -8.22 3.98
C GLU A 132 3.55 -7.40 3.02
N ALA A 133 3.13 -8.01 1.89
CA ALA A 133 2.34 -7.34 0.85
C ALA A 133 1.07 -6.65 1.40
N LYS A 134 0.43 -7.23 2.43
CA LYS A 134 -0.72 -6.62 3.11
C LYS A 134 -0.37 -5.32 3.84
N HIS A 135 0.80 -5.26 4.48
CA HIS A 135 1.25 -4.04 5.17
C HIS A 135 1.55 -2.94 4.17
N PHE A 136 2.19 -3.27 3.05
CA PHE A 136 2.41 -2.31 1.97
C PHE A 136 1.09 -1.74 1.41
N CYS A 137 0.07 -2.58 1.24
CA CYS A 137 -1.28 -2.12 0.88
C CYS A 137 -1.88 -1.16 1.93
N LEU A 138 -1.67 -1.42 3.22
CA LEU A 138 -2.11 -0.49 4.29
C LEU A 138 -1.38 0.84 4.21
N VAL A 139 -0.07 0.83 3.96
CA VAL A 139 0.75 2.06 3.78
C VAL A 139 0.26 2.87 2.58
N ILE A 140 -0.06 2.22 1.45
CA ILE A 140 -0.63 2.92 0.29
C ILE A 140 -2.00 3.51 0.63
N ALA A 141 -2.88 2.74 1.26
CA ALA A 141 -4.19 3.24 1.69
C ALA A 141 -4.05 4.45 2.61
N ALA A 142 -3.11 4.38 3.56
CA ALA A 142 -2.76 5.47 4.45
C ALA A 142 -2.27 6.71 3.69
N ALA A 143 -1.35 6.53 2.76
CA ALA A 143 -0.78 7.60 1.94
C ALA A 143 -1.86 8.34 1.13
N LEU A 144 -2.85 7.62 0.61
CA LEU A 144 -3.95 8.19 -0.16
C LEU A 144 -5.02 8.86 0.73
N LEU A 145 -5.22 8.37 1.96
CA LEU A 145 -6.19 8.93 2.91
C LEU A 145 -5.62 10.04 3.79
N THR A 146 -4.29 10.18 3.87
CA THR A 146 -3.66 11.25 4.66
C THR A 146 -3.75 12.56 3.89
N MET A 147 -4.54 13.50 4.43
CA MET A 147 -4.79 14.81 3.87
C MET A 147 -3.96 15.86 4.62
N GLU A 148 -2.92 16.43 3.99
CA GLU A 148 -2.22 17.61 4.51
C GLU A 148 -2.31 18.83 3.55
N ASN A 149 -3.46 19.05 2.92
CA ASN A 149 -3.91 20.34 2.34
C ASN A 149 -2.86 21.17 1.54
N ALA A 150 -1.87 20.54 0.90
CA ALA A 150 -0.88 21.21 0.07
C ALA A 150 -1.06 20.85 -1.41
N ALA A 151 -0.99 21.83 -2.30
CA ALA A 151 -1.14 21.64 -3.75
C ALA A 151 -0.07 20.74 -4.40
N ALA A 152 1.03 20.43 -3.69
CA ALA A 152 2.05 19.46 -4.13
C ALA A 152 1.65 18.00 -3.83
N GLU A 153 0.74 17.76 -2.89
CA GLU A 153 0.31 16.42 -2.49
C GLU A 153 -0.61 15.79 -3.53
N THR A 154 -1.43 16.59 -4.22
CA THR A 154 -2.34 16.08 -5.26
C THR A 154 -1.60 15.43 -6.41
N ALA A 155 -0.45 15.97 -6.83
CA ALA A 155 0.35 15.38 -7.91
C ALA A 155 0.96 14.02 -7.51
N SER A 156 1.39 13.89 -6.25
CA SER A 156 1.94 12.64 -5.72
C SER A 156 0.85 11.58 -5.55
N GLN A 157 -0.34 11.98 -5.11
CA GLN A 157 -1.51 11.09 -4.99
C GLN A 157 -1.98 10.61 -6.35
N ASP A 158 -2.09 11.53 -7.32
CA ASP A 158 -2.44 11.21 -8.70
C ASP A 158 -1.45 10.21 -9.31
N PHE A 159 -0.14 10.44 -9.11
CA PHE A 159 0.89 9.53 -9.61
C PHE A 159 0.81 8.15 -8.94
N LEU A 160 0.60 8.10 -7.62
CA LEU A 160 0.47 6.84 -6.89
C LEU A 160 -0.74 6.03 -7.39
N LEU A 161 -1.87 6.70 -7.65
CA LEU A 161 -3.06 6.08 -8.24
C LEU A 161 -2.81 5.56 -9.65
N GLU A 162 -2.11 6.32 -10.50
CA GLU A 162 -1.74 5.88 -11.85
C GLU A 162 -0.78 4.69 -11.83
N TRP A 163 0.20 4.69 -10.92
CA TRP A 163 1.08 3.55 -10.72
C TRP A 163 0.30 2.31 -10.27
N LEU A 164 -0.65 2.48 -9.34
CA LEU A 164 -1.47 1.38 -8.82
C LEU A 164 -2.38 0.78 -9.90
N GLN A 165 -2.92 1.62 -10.80
CA GLN A 165 -3.68 1.16 -11.97
C GLN A 165 -2.81 0.36 -12.96
N LYS A 166 -1.53 0.73 -13.15
CA LYS A 166 -0.59 -0.05 -13.99
C LYS A 166 -0.21 -1.39 -13.36
N LYS A 167 -0.17 -1.46 -12.03
CA LYS A 167 0.22 -2.66 -11.27
C LYS A 167 -1.02 -3.43 -10.81
N HIS A 168 -1.75 -4.03 -11.77
CA HIS A 168 -3.00 -4.76 -11.52
C HIS A 168 -2.93 -5.76 -10.36
N SER A 169 -1.85 -6.54 -10.26
CA SER A 169 -1.69 -7.52 -9.18
C SER A 169 -1.64 -6.89 -7.78
N VAL A 170 -1.07 -5.69 -7.65
CA VAL A 170 -1.00 -4.96 -6.37
C VAL A 170 -2.38 -4.40 -6.03
N LEU A 171 -3.08 -3.84 -7.00
CA LEU A 171 -4.45 -3.33 -6.81
C LEU A 171 -5.42 -4.46 -6.43
N GLU A 172 -5.38 -5.60 -7.13
CA GLU A 172 -6.21 -6.77 -6.79
C GLU A 172 -5.90 -7.32 -5.40
N HIS A 173 -4.61 -7.40 -5.04
CA HIS A 173 -4.20 -7.80 -3.69
C HIS A 173 -4.71 -6.81 -2.65
N MET A 174 -4.63 -5.50 -2.92
CA MET A 174 -5.12 -4.47 -2.02
C MET A 174 -6.63 -4.60 -1.79
N CYS A 175 -7.42 -4.74 -2.87
CA CYS A 175 -8.87 -4.87 -2.80
C CYS A 175 -9.32 -6.15 -2.06
N SER A 176 -8.55 -7.24 -2.14
CA SER A 176 -8.88 -8.51 -1.45
C SER A 176 -8.35 -8.58 -0.01
N ALA A 177 -7.23 -7.93 0.30
CA ALA A 177 -6.56 -8.02 1.60
C ALA A 177 -6.99 -6.95 2.61
N LEU A 178 -7.45 -5.78 2.16
CA LEU A 178 -7.83 -4.67 3.03
C LEU A 178 -9.29 -4.77 3.51
N PRO A 179 -9.61 -4.25 4.70
CA PRO A 179 -10.99 -4.08 5.15
C PRO A 179 -11.82 -3.24 4.18
N THR A 180 -13.08 -3.64 3.95
CA THR A 180 -14.02 -2.93 3.07
C THR A 180 -14.23 -1.47 3.48
N ALA A 181 -14.21 -1.16 4.78
CA ALA A 181 -14.30 0.21 5.27
C ALA A 181 -13.19 1.12 4.71
N LEU A 182 -11.93 0.65 4.65
CA LEU A 182 -10.83 1.44 4.08
C LEU A 182 -10.98 1.61 2.57
N LEU A 183 -11.43 0.56 1.87
CA LEU A 183 -11.68 0.63 0.43
C LEU A 183 -12.83 1.61 0.12
N MET A 184 -13.85 1.68 0.97
CA MET A 184 -14.94 2.64 0.87
C MET A 184 -14.46 4.07 1.04
N ASP A 185 -13.60 4.33 2.04
CA ASP A 185 -13.06 5.67 2.26
C ASP A 185 -12.17 6.10 1.09
N LEU A 186 -11.32 5.20 0.58
CA LEU A 186 -10.54 5.46 -0.64
C LEU A 186 -11.42 5.75 -1.86
N ALA A 187 -12.51 4.99 -2.05
CA ALA A 187 -13.42 5.16 -3.17
C ALA A 187 -14.23 6.47 -3.10
N LYS A 188 -14.49 6.99 -1.89
CA LYS A 188 -15.13 8.30 -1.69
C LYS A 188 -14.20 9.44 -2.07
N GLU A 189 -12.96 9.37 -1.61
CA GLU A 189 -11.98 10.44 -1.79
C GLU A 189 -11.41 10.46 -3.22
N HIS A 190 -11.19 9.29 -3.82
CA HIS A 190 -10.45 9.17 -5.09
C HIS A 190 -11.27 8.49 -6.18
N VAL A 191 -11.81 9.29 -7.12
CA VAL A 191 -12.59 8.79 -8.27
C VAL A 191 -11.80 7.78 -9.12
N LYS A 192 -10.51 8.05 -9.40
CA LYS A 192 -9.64 7.13 -10.14
C LYS A 192 -9.51 5.75 -9.46
N PHE A 193 -9.47 5.74 -8.12
CA PHE A 193 -9.44 4.50 -7.35
C PHE A 193 -10.78 3.79 -7.42
N ARG A 194 -11.88 4.52 -7.24
CA ARG A 194 -13.24 3.99 -7.31
C ARG A 194 -13.52 3.26 -8.61
N ASP A 195 -13.16 3.88 -9.74
CA ASP A 195 -13.40 3.31 -11.06
C ASP A 195 -12.54 2.05 -11.27
N ALA A 196 -11.25 2.10 -10.91
CA ALA A 196 -10.35 0.95 -10.97
C ALA A 196 -10.79 -0.19 -10.03
N TYR A 197 -11.31 0.13 -8.86
CA TYR A 197 -11.86 -0.85 -7.91
C TYR A 197 -13.10 -1.54 -8.48
N CYS A 198 -14.01 -0.78 -9.10
CA CYS A 198 -15.17 -1.34 -9.81
C CYS A 198 -14.74 -2.31 -10.93
N ASP A 199 -13.70 -1.96 -11.70
CA ASP A 199 -13.13 -2.83 -12.73
C ASP A 199 -12.55 -4.12 -12.15
N VAL A 200 -11.86 -4.06 -11.00
CA VAL A 200 -11.40 -5.26 -10.29
C VAL A 200 -12.57 -6.17 -9.89
N LEU A 201 -13.67 -5.60 -9.37
CA LEU A 201 -14.85 -6.40 -9.01
C LEU A 201 -15.48 -7.08 -10.24
N LYS A 202 -15.56 -6.36 -11.37
CA LYS A 202 -16.02 -6.94 -12.64
C LYS A 202 -15.09 -8.05 -13.12
N ASN A 203 -13.77 -7.87 -13.03
CA ASN A 203 -12.81 -8.91 -13.41
C ASN A 203 -12.96 -10.16 -12.52
N TRP A 204 -13.09 -9.98 -11.20
CA TRP A 204 -13.32 -11.10 -10.28
C TRP A 204 -14.59 -11.87 -10.60
N ALA A 205 -15.68 -11.18 -10.97
CA ALA A 205 -16.93 -11.81 -11.37
C ALA A 205 -16.77 -12.58 -12.69
N SER A 206 -16.07 -11.99 -13.67
CA SER A 206 -15.85 -12.57 -14.99
C SER A 206 -15.06 -13.88 -14.93
N ASP A 207 -14.16 -13.99 -13.95
CA ASP A 207 -13.33 -15.18 -13.72
C ASP A 207 -14.05 -16.28 -12.92
N MET A 208 -15.31 -16.09 -12.52
CA MET A 208 -16.10 -17.09 -11.80
C MET A 208 -16.79 -18.08 -12.73
N GLU A 209 -16.75 -19.35 -12.37
CA GLU A 209 -17.53 -20.44 -12.96
C GLU A 209 -18.55 -20.99 -11.96
N TYR A 210 -19.70 -21.42 -12.46
CA TYR A 210 -20.75 -21.98 -11.61
C TYR A 210 -20.45 -23.45 -11.28
N SER A 211 -20.16 -23.73 -10.00
CA SER A 211 -20.03 -25.09 -9.50
C SER A 211 -21.41 -25.70 -9.31
N ILE A 212 -21.78 -26.66 -10.15
CA ILE A 212 -23.06 -27.40 -10.03
C ILE A 212 -23.11 -28.20 -8.72
N ASN A 213 -21.96 -28.65 -8.22
CA ASN A 213 -21.88 -29.45 -6.99
C ASN A 213 -22.21 -28.61 -5.76
N ASP A 214 -21.68 -27.39 -5.72
CA ASP A 214 -21.81 -26.49 -4.57
C ASP A 214 -23.00 -25.55 -4.72
N GLY A 215 -23.51 -25.37 -5.95
CA GLY A 215 -24.58 -24.44 -6.27
C GLY A 215 -24.15 -22.97 -6.17
N GLU A 216 -22.85 -22.72 -6.30
CA GLU A 216 -22.20 -21.42 -6.08
C GLU A 216 -21.24 -21.05 -7.20
N TRP A 217 -21.02 -19.74 -7.36
CA TRP A 217 -20.00 -19.19 -8.24
C TRP A 217 -18.63 -19.25 -7.55
N VAL A 218 -17.65 -19.83 -8.23
CA VAL A 218 -16.31 -20.07 -7.71
C VAL A 218 -15.29 -19.51 -8.70
N GLN A 219 -14.27 -18.80 -8.22
CA GLN A 219 -13.19 -18.33 -9.08
C GLN A 219 -12.39 -19.50 -9.64
N THR A 220 -12.07 -19.41 -10.93
CA THR A 220 -11.30 -20.42 -11.68
C THR A 220 -9.79 -20.29 -11.50
N SER A 221 -9.33 -19.19 -10.92
CA SER A 221 -7.91 -18.91 -10.74
C SER A 221 -7.25 -19.89 -9.75
N THR A 222 -5.97 -20.18 -9.96
CA THR A 222 -5.18 -21.14 -9.17
C THR A 222 -5.14 -20.81 -7.67
N ASN A 223 -5.45 -19.56 -7.29
CA ASN A 223 -5.59 -19.10 -5.91
C ASN A 223 -6.83 -18.20 -5.82
N PRO A 224 -8.02 -18.76 -5.52
CA PRO A 224 -9.23 -17.97 -5.42
C PRO A 224 -9.07 -16.92 -4.32
N THR A 225 -9.19 -15.65 -4.69
CA THR A 225 -9.01 -14.51 -3.80
C THR A 225 -10.31 -14.12 -3.13
N VAL A 226 -11.46 -14.35 -3.76
CA VAL A 226 -12.75 -13.81 -3.35
C VAL A 226 -13.90 -14.79 -3.65
N SER A 227 -14.80 -14.99 -2.68
CA SER A 227 -16.04 -15.77 -2.86
C SER A 227 -17.15 -14.92 -3.47
N PHE A 228 -18.18 -15.53 -4.06
CA PHE A 228 -19.33 -14.79 -4.60
C PHE A 228 -20.04 -13.89 -3.56
N GLN A 229 -20.18 -14.39 -2.32
CA GLN A 229 -20.70 -13.60 -1.22
C GLN A 229 -19.81 -12.38 -0.97
N LYS A 230 -18.49 -12.59 -0.90
CA LYS A 230 -17.55 -11.52 -0.63
C LYS A 230 -17.55 -10.46 -1.73
N LEU A 231 -17.60 -10.88 -2.99
CA LEU A 231 -17.78 -10.01 -4.16
C LEU A 231 -19.04 -9.14 -4.03
N THR A 232 -20.16 -9.75 -3.63
CA THR A 232 -21.43 -9.04 -3.41
C THR A 232 -21.29 -7.99 -2.30
N GLU A 233 -20.64 -8.33 -1.17
CA GLU A 233 -20.34 -7.38 -0.09
C GLU A 233 -19.50 -6.19 -0.59
N HIS A 234 -18.51 -6.43 -1.45
CA HIS A 234 -17.69 -5.37 -2.02
C HIS A 234 -18.49 -4.39 -2.91
N PHE A 235 -19.41 -4.90 -3.74
CA PHE A 235 -20.30 -4.04 -4.55
C PHE A 235 -21.27 -3.24 -3.68
N LEU A 236 -21.88 -3.88 -2.67
CA LEU A 236 -22.78 -3.18 -1.74
C LEU A 236 -22.03 -2.06 -0.98
N ALA A 237 -20.83 -2.35 -0.49
CA ALA A 237 -19.97 -1.38 0.17
C ALA A 237 -19.60 -0.22 -0.79
N LEU A 238 -19.32 -0.51 -2.06
CA LEU A 238 -19.04 0.51 -3.08
C LEU A 238 -20.25 1.41 -3.34
N PHE A 239 -21.46 0.85 -3.42
CA PHE A 239 -22.69 1.62 -3.58
C PHE A 239 -23.06 2.43 -2.34
N GLU A 240 -22.77 1.92 -1.15
CA GLU A 240 -22.93 2.68 0.10
C GLU A 240 -21.95 3.85 0.15
N ALA A 241 -20.71 3.64 -0.29
CA ALA A 241 -19.69 4.69 -0.36
C ALA A 241 -20.03 5.76 -1.40
N CYS A 242 -20.55 5.36 -2.55
CA CYS A 242 -20.86 6.25 -3.69
C CYS A 242 -22.22 5.91 -4.32
N PRO A 243 -23.35 6.37 -3.74
CA PRO A 243 -24.69 6.02 -4.22
C PRO A 243 -24.96 6.41 -5.68
N SER A 244 -24.33 7.48 -6.16
CA SER A 244 -24.48 7.95 -7.55
C SER A 244 -23.92 6.97 -8.58
N LEU A 245 -22.99 6.09 -8.19
CA LEU A 245 -22.37 5.12 -9.10
C LEU A 245 -23.29 3.92 -9.37
N ARG A 246 -24.27 3.67 -8.49
CA ARG A 246 -25.10 2.46 -8.51
C ARG A 246 -25.84 2.28 -9.83
N ASP A 247 -26.57 3.30 -10.27
CA ASP A 247 -27.40 3.22 -11.47
C ASP A 247 -26.56 2.93 -12.74
N ASP A 248 -25.35 3.47 -12.80
CA ASP A 248 -24.47 3.29 -13.96
C ASP A 248 -23.80 1.91 -13.94
N VAL A 249 -23.34 1.45 -12.78
CA VAL A 249 -22.81 0.09 -12.63
C VAL A 249 -23.90 -0.95 -12.87
N GLU A 250 -25.12 -0.78 -12.36
CA GLU A 250 -26.22 -1.71 -12.63
C GLU A 250 -26.57 -1.78 -14.12
N LYS A 251 -26.53 -0.67 -14.85
CA LYS A 251 -26.69 -0.66 -16.32
C LYS A 251 -25.56 -1.44 -17.01
N GLU A 252 -24.32 -1.26 -16.58
CA GLU A 252 -23.17 -2.01 -17.11
C GLU A 252 -23.31 -3.51 -16.85
N LEU A 253 -23.62 -3.91 -15.62
CA LEU A 253 -23.85 -5.31 -15.25
C LEU A 253 -25.01 -5.91 -16.05
N ASN A 254 -26.08 -5.14 -16.30
CA ASN A 254 -27.18 -5.59 -17.14
C ASN A 254 -26.77 -5.75 -18.60
N ALA A 255 -25.92 -4.87 -19.14
CA ALA A 255 -25.36 -5.04 -20.48
C ALA A 255 -24.49 -6.30 -20.59
N LEU A 256 -23.71 -6.61 -19.55
CA LEU A 256 -22.93 -7.85 -19.47
C LEU A 256 -23.82 -9.09 -19.38
N LYS A 257 -24.88 -9.06 -18.56
CA LYS A 257 -25.92 -10.12 -18.53
C LYS A 257 -26.54 -10.35 -19.90
N ILE A 258 -26.86 -9.28 -20.64
CA ILE A 258 -27.39 -9.39 -22.02
C ILE A 258 -26.36 -10.04 -22.95
N SER A 259 -25.07 -9.71 -22.81
CA SER A 259 -23.99 -10.33 -23.57
C SER A 259 -23.85 -11.82 -23.30
N ASP A 260 -24.13 -12.26 -22.07
CA ASP A 260 -24.16 -13.68 -21.70
C ASP A 260 -25.39 -14.42 -22.27
N GLY A 261 -26.38 -13.71 -22.79
CA GLY A 261 -27.62 -14.29 -23.33
C GLY A 261 -28.90 -13.91 -22.58
N ASP A 262 -28.83 -12.94 -21.67
CA ASP A 262 -29.95 -12.41 -20.87
C ASP A 262 -30.68 -13.49 -20.04
N PHE A 263 -29.91 -14.40 -19.46
CA PHE A 263 -30.47 -15.49 -18.66
C PHE A 263 -30.95 -14.99 -17.29
N ASP A 264 -32.19 -15.32 -16.93
CA ASP A 264 -32.76 -15.11 -15.58
C ASP A 264 -32.58 -16.34 -14.67
N VAL A 265 -32.00 -17.42 -15.19
CA VAL A 265 -31.82 -18.67 -14.46
C VAL A 265 -30.48 -18.66 -13.72
N ARG A 266 -30.52 -19.03 -12.44
CA ARG A 266 -29.34 -19.09 -11.57
C ARG A 266 -28.24 -19.98 -12.16
N GLY A 267 -27.00 -19.52 -12.08
CA GLY A 267 -25.82 -20.26 -12.52
C GLY A 267 -25.55 -20.25 -14.02
N LEU A 268 -26.36 -19.53 -14.81
CA LEU A 268 -26.12 -19.35 -16.25
C LEU A 268 -25.38 -18.03 -16.58
N SER A 269 -25.55 -17.00 -15.76
CA SER A 269 -24.80 -15.75 -15.86
C SER A 269 -24.45 -15.22 -14.47
N VAL A 270 -23.17 -15.00 -14.23
CA VAL A 270 -22.68 -14.43 -12.96
C VAL A 270 -23.27 -13.04 -12.74
N TRP A 271 -23.45 -12.28 -13.83
CA TRP A 271 -24.02 -10.93 -13.80
C TRP A 271 -25.49 -10.94 -13.42
N GLY A 272 -26.28 -11.88 -13.94
CA GLY A 272 -27.69 -12.04 -13.57
C GLY A 272 -27.87 -12.40 -12.09
N ASP A 273 -27.04 -13.31 -11.59
CA ASP A 273 -27.04 -13.69 -10.18
C ASP A 273 -26.55 -12.57 -9.26
N LEU A 274 -25.54 -11.81 -9.69
CA LEU A 274 -25.04 -10.65 -8.97
C LEU A 274 -26.08 -9.53 -8.90
N LEU A 275 -26.72 -9.18 -10.03
CA LEU A 275 -27.83 -8.21 -10.05
C LEU A 275 -28.98 -8.64 -9.14
N SER A 276 -29.29 -9.93 -9.11
CA SER A 276 -30.30 -10.49 -8.21
C SER A 276 -29.89 -10.43 -6.74
N ALA A 277 -28.59 -10.48 -6.43
CA ALA A 277 -28.08 -10.37 -5.08
C ALA A 277 -28.01 -8.90 -4.60
N LEU A 278 -27.70 -7.97 -5.50
CA LEU A 278 -27.59 -6.53 -5.22
C LEU A 278 -28.95 -5.83 -5.02
N ASN A 279 -30.03 -6.41 -5.56
CA ASN A 279 -31.38 -5.85 -5.49
C ASN A 279 -32.28 -6.47 -4.40
N LYS A 280 -31.70 -7.28 -3.51
CA LYS A 280 -32.41 -7.83 -2.34
C LYS A 280 -32.44 -6.85 -1.19
#